data_AF-A0A950U241-F1
#
_entry.id   AF-A0A950U241-F1
#
_cell.length_a   1.000
_cell.length_b   1.000
_cell.length_c   1.000
_cell.angle_alpha   90.00
_cell.angle_beta   90.00
_cell.angle_gamma   90.00
#
_symmetry.space_group_name_H-M   'P 1'
#
loop_
_entity.id
_entity.type
_entity.pdbx_description
1 polymer ?
#
loop_
_entity_poly.entity_id
_entity_poly.type
_entity_poly.pdbx_seq_one_letter_code
_entity_poly.pdbx_strand_id
1 'polypeptide(L)'
;MSGIRVLVGTRKGAFILTADGMRRDWNVAGPYFGGWELYHLKGSPVDPDRIYAAQSTGWFGQLVQRSDDGGSTWQPVGNEFRYDGVTGTHQWYDGTPHPWEFARVWHLEPSATDPDVVWAGVEDAALFKSEDGGSKWQERPGLRGHGSGPFWQPGAGGMCLHSIVIDPRDANRIYVAISAAGVFRSDDGGETWRPVNRGLQSEGIPDPDAEVGHCVHRIAMHPSRPDVLFMQKHWDVMRSDNAGESWHEVSGDLPSDFGFVIDVHSHDPETIYVVPIKSDSEHYPPEGKLRVYRSRTGGNEWEALTNGLPQQNCYVNVLRDAMAVDALDPCGVYFGTTGGQVYASADSGETWMPIVRDLPAVLSVEVQTLP
;
A
#
# COMPACT_ATOMS: atom_id res chain seq x y z
N MET A 1 4.89 -16.77 22.94
CA MET A 1 5.60 -15.49 23.20
C MET A 1 5.45 -14.79 21.89
N SER A 2 4.78 -13.64 21.86
CA SER A 2 4.45 -13.00 20.60
C SER A 2 5.72 -12.70 19.81
N GLY A 3 5.69 -12.96 18.51
CA GLY A 3 6.77 -12.64 17.58
C GLY A 3 6.34 -11.58 16.57
N ILE A 4 7.31 -10.95 15.92
CA ILE A 4 7.07 -10.07 14.77
C ILE A 4 7.75 -10.67 13.54
N ARG A 5 7.04 -10.60 12.41
CA ARG A 5 7.57 -10.92 11.09
C ARG A 5 7.28 -9.75 10.15
N VAL A 6 8.33 -9.16 9.60
CA VAL A 6 8.28 -8.10 8.58
C VAL A 6 8.62 -8.71 7.24
N LEU A 7 7.72 -8.56 6.27
CA LEU A 7 7.87 -9.02 4.89
C LEU A 7 8.32 -7.85 4.04
N VAL A 8 9.44 -8.00 3.32
CA VAL A 8 10.06 -6.91 2.56
C VAL A 8 10.19 -7.31 1.10
N GLY A 9 9.44 -6.63 0.23
CA GLY A 9 9.57 -6.72 -1.21
C GLY A 9 10.60 -5.72 -1.73
N THR A 10 11.51 -6.14 -2.61
CA THR A 10 12.55 -5.27 -3.17
C THR A 10 12.68 -5.44 -4.68
N ARG A 11 13.43 -4.54 -5.31
CA ARG A 11 13.80 -4.65 -6.74
C ARG A 11 14.62 -5.91 -7.10
N LYS A 12 15.16 -6.66 -6.14
CA LYS A 12 16.01 -7.85 -6.43
C LYS A 12 15.77 -9.04 -5.50
N GLY A 13 14.57 -9.18 -4.96
CA GLY A 13 14.18 -10.32 -4.13
C GLY A 13 13.25 -9.94 -2.98
N ALA A 14 12.80 -10.94 -2.25
CA ALA A 14 12.09 -10.77 -0.99
C ALA A 14 12.99 -11.10 0.20
N PHE A 15 12.69 -10.47 1.33
CA PHE A 15 13.34 -10.75 2.62
C PHE A 15 12.27 -10.89 3.70
N ILE A 16 12.54 -11.77 4.67
CA ILE A 16 11.69 -11.95 5.86
C ILE A 16 12.54 -11.59 7.07
N LEU A 17 12.12 -10.58 7.81
CA LEU A 17 12.80 -10.11 9.00
C LEU A 17 11.98 -10.52 10.22
N THR A 18 12.58 -11.21 11.18
CA THR A 18 11.85 -11.73 12.35
C THR A 18 12.50 -11.32 13.65
N ALA A 19 11.70 -10.95 14.64
CA ALA A 19 12.13 -10.68 16.00
C ALA A 19 11.11 -11.24 17.01
N ASP A 20 11.50 -11.33 18.27
CA ASP A 20 10.54 -11.54 19.36
C ASP A 20 9.73 -10.26 19.64
N GLY A 21 8.79 -10.32 20.59
CA GLY A 21 7.95 -9.17 20.96
C GLY A 21 8.71 -7.97 21.52
N MET A 22 9.98 -8.11 21.92
CA MET A 22 10.80 -6.95 22.30
C MET A 22 11.29 -6.17 21.07
N ARG A 23 11.29 -6.79 19.88
CA ARG A 23 11.67 -6.18 18.60
C ARG A 23 13.07 -5.57 18.59
N ARG A 24 14.01 -6.14 19.34
CA ARG A 24 15.40 -5.63 19.46
C ARG A 24 16.40 -6.37 18.57
N ASP A 25 16.36 -7.70 18.64
CA ASP A 25 17.27 -8.57 17.90
C ASP A 25 16.53 -9.18 16.72
N TRP A 26 17.03 -8.90 15.51
CA TRP A 26 16.37 -9.27 14.27
C TRP A 26 17.18 -10.32 13.51
N ASN A 27 16.50 -11.37 13.05
CA ASN A 27 17.01 -12.28 12.06
C ASN A 27 16.55 -11.84 10.67
N VAL A 28 17.45 -11.87 9.68
CA VAL A 28 17.20 -11.48 8.30
C VAL A 28 17.35 -12.71 7.41
N ALA A 29 16.26 -13.18 6.82
CA ALA A 29 16.25 -14.31 5.89
C ALA A 29 16.02 -13.86 4.44
N GLY A 30 16.74 -14.48 3.50
CA GLY A 30 16.71 -14.17 2.07
C GLY A 30 18.12 -14.06 1.47
N PRO A 31 18.24 -13.58 0.20
CA PRO A 31 17.14 -13.19 -0.66
C PRO A 31 16.34 -14.42 -1.12
N TYR A 32 15.02 -14.36 -0.99
CA TYR A 32 14.12 -15.24 -1.72
C TYR A 32 13.89 -14.65 -3.12
N PHE A 33 13.78 -15.51 -4.14
CA PHE A 33 13.57 -15.08 -5.53
C PHE A 33 14.63 -14.08 -6.04
N GLY A 34 15.90 -14.31 -5.69
CA GLY A 34 16.99 -13.40 -6.00
C GLY A 34 17.03 -13.00 -7.47
N GLY A 35 17.10 -11.68 -7.73
CA GLY A 35 17.12 -11.10 -9.07
C GLY A 35 15.76 -10.74 -9.66
N TRP A 36 14.66 -11.10 -9.00
CA TRP A 36 13.30 -10.68 -9.38
C TRP A 36 12.85 -9.44 -8.63
N GLU A 37 11.96 -8.64 -9.21
CA GLU A 37 11.29 -7.57 -8.46
C GLU A 37 10.10 -8.15 -7.72
N LEU A 38 9.97 -7.81 -6.43
CA LEU A 38 8.92 -8.26 -5.54
C LEU A 38 8.10 -7.05 -5.17
N TYR A 39 7.00 -6.86 -5.89
CA TYR A 39 6.14 -5.69 -5.74
C TYR A 39 5.48 -5.67 -4.37
N HIS A 40 4.91 -6.80 -3.96
CA HIS A 40 4.21 -6.92 -2.69
C HIS A 40 4.32 -8.33 -2.11
N LEU A 41 4.40 -8.42 -0.78
CA LEU A 41 4.25 -9.65 -0.03
C LEU A 41 3.26 -9.41 1.09
N LYS A 42 2.28 -10.29 1.27
CA LYS A 42 1.29 -10.15 2.34
C LYS A 42 1.00 -11.50 2.97
N GLY A 43 1.10 -11.55 4.30
CA GLY A 43 0.69 -12.71 5.09
C GLY A 43 -0.80 -12.67 5.40
N SER A 44 -1.44 -13.84 5.44
CA SER A 44 -2.83 -13.93 5.85
C SER A 44 -2.96 -13.59 7.34
N PRO A 45 -3.94 -12.75 7.73
CA PRO A 45 -4.20 -12.44 9.14
C PRO A 45 -4.87 -13.62 9.89
N VAL A 46 -5.51 -14.55 9.17
CA VAL A 46 -6.21 -15.72 9.76
C VAL A 46 -5.41 -17.01 9.69
N ASP A 47 -4.41 -17.06 8.81
CA ASP A 47 -3.42 -18.14 8.75
C ASP A 47 -2.02 -17.51 8.60
N PRO A 48 -1.32 -17.20 9.71
CA PRO A 48 -0.05 -16.49 9.64
C PRO A 48 1.07 -17.23 8.90
N ASP A 49 0.95 -18.54 8.67
CA ASP A 49 1.93 -19.30 7.90
C ASP A 49 1.71 -19.14 6.39
N ARG A 50 0.52 -18.71 5.98
CA ARG A 50 0.21 -18.41 4.60
C ARG A 50 0.70 -17.02 4.21
N ILE A 51 1.59 -16.97 3.22
CA ILE A 51 2.12 -15.72 2.66
C ILE A 51 2.02 -15.77 1.14
N TYR A 52 1.58 -14.67 0.53
CA TYR A 52 1.60 -14.48 -0.91
C TYR A 52 2.70 -13.49 -1.31
N ALA A 53 3.29 -13.69 -2.48
CA ALA A 53 4.31 -12.81 -3.05
C ALA A 53 4.04 -12.55 -4.54
N ALA A 54 3.97 -11.27 -4.91
CA ALA A 54 3.83 -10.79 -6.28
C ALA A 54 5.21 -10.54 -6.91
N GLN A 55 5.65 -11.47 -7.76
CA GLN A 55 6.90 -11.37 -8.51
C GLN A 55 6.64 -10.82 -9.89
N SER A 56 7.45 -9.86 -10.34
CA SER A 56 7.38 -9.39 -11.72
C SER A 56 8.73 -8.91 -12.22
N THR A 57 9.02 -9.14 -13.51
CA THR A 57 10.13 -8.47 -14.21
C THR A 57 9.72 -8.20 -15.66
N GLY A 58 10.35 -7.22 -16.30
CA GLY A 58 10.12 -6.96 -17.73
C GLY A 58 10.51 -8.11 -18.66
N TRP A 59 11.33 -9.07 -18.20
CA TRP A 59 11.76 -10.21 -19.03
C TRP A 59 10.91 -11.46 -18.87
N PHE A 60 10.46 -11.73 -17.65
CA PHE A 60 9.76 -12.97 -17.33
C PHE A 60 8.27 -12.78 -16.99
N GLY A 61 7.81 -11.53 -16.94
CA GLY A 61 6.44 -11.18 -16.59
C GLY A 61 6.11 -11.45 -15.11
N GLN A 62 4.80 -11.54 -14.84
CA GLN A 62 4.25 -11.82 -13.50
C GLN A 62 4.41 -13.29 -13.11
N LEU A 63 4.67 -13.56 -11.83
CA LEU A 63 4.37 -14.81 -11.12
C LEU A 63 3.76 -14.49 -9.75
N VAL A 64 2.80 -15.31 -9.30
CA VAL A 64 2.35 -15.30 -7.89
C VAL A 64 2.89 -16.52 -7.19
N GLN A 65 3.46 -16.32 -6.01
CA GLN A 65 4.00 -17.39 -5.19
C GLN A 65 3.35 -17.40 -3.82
N ARG A 66 3.23 -18.61 -3.27
CA ARG A 66 2.63 -18.85 -1.98
C ARG A 66 3.58 -19.66 -1.11
N SER A 67 3.66 -19.28 0.16
CA SER A 67 4.19 -20.11 1.24
C SER A 67 3.03 -20.51 2.14
N ASP A 68 3.05 -21.72 2.67
CA ASP A 68 2.13 -22.24 3.69
C ASP A 68 2.89 -22.68 4.96
N ASP A 69 4.14 -22.22 5.13
CA ASP A 69 5.05 -22.56 6.23
C ASP A 69 5.85 -21.34 6.76
N GLY A 70 5.20 -20.18 6.69
CA GLY A 70 5.74 -18.93 7.22
C GLY A 70 6.90 -18.33 6.41
N GLY A 71 7.01 -18.71 5.13
CA GLY A 71 8.03 -18.25 4.19
C GLY A 71 9.29 -19.11 4.13
N SER A 72 9.26 -20.30 4.75
CA SER A 72 10.38 -21.24 4.73
C SER A 72 10.53 -21.90 3.36
N THR A 73 9.42 -22.26 2.74
CA THR A 73 9.32 -22.79 1.37
C THR A 73 8.25 -22.03 0.58
N TRP A 74 8.40 -22.06 -0.75
CA TRP A 74 7.55 -21.32 -1.68
C TRP A 74 7.21 -22.18 -2.88
N GLN A 75 5.98 -22.01 -3.38
CA GLN A 75 5.51 -22.64 -4.60
C GLN A 75 4.79 -21.63 -5.49
N PRO A 76 4.93 -21.72 -6.82
CA PRO A 76 4.11 -20.94 -7.73
C PRO A 76 2.65 -21.38 -7.63
N VAL A 77 1.73 -20.43 -7.68
CA VAL A 77 0.27 -20.68 -7.74
C VAL A 77 -0.30 -20.13 -9.05
N GLY A 78 -1.62 -20.01 -9.16
CA GLY A 78 -2.30 -19.50 -10.34
C GLY A 78 -1.77 -18.12 -10.74
N ASN A 79 -1.63 -17.92 -12.05
CA ASN A 79 -1.02 -16.72 -12.62
C ASN A 79 -1.75 -16.24 -13.89
N GLU A 80 -2.97 -16.71 -14.12
CA GLU A 80 -3.79 -16.26 -15.24
C GLU A 80 -4.67 -15.08 -14.81
N PHE A 81 -4.27 -13.86 -15.17
CA PHE A 81 -5.02 -12.63 -14.93
C PHE A 81 -5.68 -12.17 -16.23
N ARG A 82 -6.85 -12.72 -16.54
CA ARG A 82 -7.60 -12.38 -17.76
C ARG A 82 -8.75 -11.43 -17.43
N TYR A 83 -8.88 -10.36 -18.20
CA TYR A 83 -10.04 -9.48 -18.12
C TYR A 83 -11.28 -10.17 -18.68
N ASP A 84 -12.37 -10.11 -17.94
CA ASP A 84 -13.68 -10.64 -18.28
C ASP A 84 -14.43 -9.72 -19.25
N GLY A 85 -15.19 -10.34 -20.15
CA GLY A 85 -16.03 -9.62 -21.11
C GLY A 85 -15.24 -8.83 -22.14
N VAL A 86 -15.81 -7.70 -22.59
CA VAL A 86 -15.12 -6.79 -23.53
C VAL A 86 -14.18 -5.90 -22.73
N THR A 87 -12.89 -6.06 -22.98
CA THR A 87 -11.81 -5.34 -22.28
C THR A 87 -11.92 -3.82 -22.42
N GLY A 88 -12.19 -3.33 -23.64
CA GLY A 88 -12.32 -1.89 -23.91
C GLY A 88 -10.97 -1.16 -23.86
N THR A 89 -11.02 0.14 -23.56
CA THR A 89 -9.85 1.02 -23.48
C THR A 89 -9.92 1.91 -22.23
N HIS A 90 -8.78 2.42 -21.79
CA HIS A 90 -8.63 3.62 -20.95
C HIS A 90 -7.88 4.70 -21.74
N GLN A 91 -7.40 5.77 -21.11
CA GLN A 91 -6.56 6.79 -21.76
C GLN A 91 -5.07 6.52 -21.58
N TRP A 92 -4.27 6.87 -22.58
CA TRP A 92 -2.83 6.94 -22.49
C TRP A 92 -2.35 8.29 -21.91
N TYR A 93 -1.04 8.45 -21.72
CA TYR A 93 -0.44 9.69 -21.19
C TYR A 93 -0.78 10.94 -21.99
N ASP A 94 -1.14 10.81 -23.28
CA ASP A 94 -1.53 11.91 -24.16
C ASP A 94 -3.06 12.05 -24.33
N GLY A 95 -3.85 11.31 -23.55
CA GLY A 95 -5.32 11.30 -23.59
C GLY A 95 -5.91 10.44 -24.71
N THR A 96 -5.10 9.77 -25.52
CA THR A 96 -5.60 8.89 -26.58
C THR A 96 -6.11 7.55 -26.02
N PRO A 97 -7.09 6.89 -26.64
CA PRO A 97 -7.54 5.57 -26.18
C PRO A 97 -6.44 4.51 -26.25
N HIS A 98 -6.23 3.77 -25.15
CA HIS A 98 -5.28 2.67 -25.02
C HIS A 98 -6.00 1.40 -24.55
N PRO A 99 -5.76 0.21 -25.15
CA PRO A 99 -6.30 -1.04 -24.65
C PRO A 99 -5.88 -1.29 -23.21
N TRP A 100 -6.77 -1.87 -22.40
CA TRP A 100 -6.34 -2.37 -21.09
C TRP A 100 -5.42 -3.58 -21.27
N GLU A 101 -4.27 -3.55 -20.61
CA GLU A 101 -3.30 -4.63 -20.66
C GLU A 101 -2.85 -5.02 -19.24
N PHE A 102 -2.92 -6.31 -18.95
CA PHE A 102 -2.34 -6.83 -17.73
C PHE A 102 -0.80 -6.79 -17.83
N ALA A 103 -0.17 -6.07 -16.91
CA ALA A 103 1.26 -5.94 -16.75
C ALA A 103 1.77 -6.70 -15.52
N ARG A 104 1.17 -6.49 -14.34
CA ARG A 104 1.60 -7.10 -13.08
C ARG A 104 0.57 -7.00 -11.96
N VAL A 105 0.69 -7.89 -10.99
CA VAL A 105 0.08 -7.76 -9.66
C VAL A 105 0.91 -6.77 -8.86
N TRP A 106 0.24 -5.74 -8.36
CA TRP A 106 0.84 -4.62 -7.66
C TRP A 106 0.63 -4.70 -6.16
N HIS A 107 -0.57 -5.13 -5.72
CA HIS A 107 -0.94 -5.29 -4.31
C HIS A 107 -1.70 -6.60 -4.09
N LEU A 108 -1.47 -7.25 -2.95
CA LEU A 108 -2.17 -8.45 -2.51
C LEU A 108 -2.82 -8.21 -1.16
N GLU A 109 -4.11 -8.55 -1.02
CA GLU A 109 -4.87 -8.37 0.22
C GLU A 109 -5.61 -9.67 0.59
N PRO A 110 -5.03 -10.53 1.44
CA PRO A 110 -5.69 -11.71 1.99
C PRO A 110 -6.91 -11.32 2.84
N SER A 111 -7.94 -12.16 2.84
CA SER A 111 -9.14 -11.93 3.65
C SER A 111 -8.85 -12.01 5.15
N ALA A 112 -9.55 -11.18 5.92
CA ALA A 112 -9.53 -11.16 7.37
C ALA A 112 -10.31 -12.32 8.03
N THR A 113 -11.01 -13.14 7.24
CA THR A 113 -11.91 -14.19 7.76
C THR A 113 -11.77 -15.55 7.07
N ASP A 114 -11.09 -15.61 5.93
CA ASP A 114 -10.93 -16.84 5.14
C ASP A 114 -9.50 -16.94 4.59
N PRO A 115 -8.71 -17.97 4.98
CA PRO A 115 -7.32 -18.08 4.54
C PRO A 115 -7.15 -18.33 3.05
N ASP A 116 -8.17 -18.87 2.35
CA ASP A 116 -8.13 -19.19 0.92
C ASP A 116 -8.58 -18.00 0.04
N VAL A 117 -9.16 -16.96 0.64
CA VAL A 117 -9.59 -15.77 -0.10
C VAL A 117 -8.48 -14.71 -0.11
N VAL A 118 -8.11 -14.25 -1.30
CA VAL A 118 -7.13 -13.17 -1.51
C VAL A 118 -7.54 -12.30 -2.69
N TRP A 119 -7.40 -10.99 -2.52
CA TRP A 119 -7.61 -9.98 -3.56
C TRP A 119 -6.28 -9.55 -4.16
N ALA A 120 -6.29 -9.21 -5.44
CA ALA A 120 -5.14 -8.67 -6.15
C ALA A 120 -5.52 -7.39 -6.88
N GLY A 121 -4.77 -6.32 -6.59
CA GLY A 121 -4.75 -5.09 -7.37
C GLY A 121 -3.68 -5.19 -8.44
N VAL A 122 -4.01 -4.87 -9.68
CA VAL A 122 -3.08 -5.03 -10.81
C VAL A 122 -2.84 -3.72 -11.55
N GLU A 123 -1.86 -3.74 -12.45
CA GLU A 123 -1.63 -2.74 -13.49
C GLU A 123 -1.87 -3.44 -14.84
N ASP A 124 -2.67 -2.92 -15.78
CA ASP A 124 -3.56 -1.76 -15.64
C ASP A 124 -4.69 -1.98 -14.63
N ALA A 125 -5.05 -0.92 -13.90
CA ALA A 125 -5.90 -0.91 -12.71
C ALA A 125 -7.20 -1.74 -12.79
N ALA A 126 -7.12 -3.00 -12.38
CA ALA A 126 -8.26 -3.90 -12.21
C ALA A 126 -8.15 -4.67 -10.89
N LEU A 127 -9.29 -5.21 -10.45
CA LEU A 127 -9.39 -5.99 -9.22
C LEU A 127 -9.63 -7.46 -9.56
N PHE A 128 -8.82 -8.34 -8.99
CA PHE A 128 -8.98 -9.78 -9.09
C PHE A 128 -9.22 -10.37 -7.70
N LYS A 129 -9.92 -11.51 -7.67
CA LYS A 129 -10.13 -12.30 -6.46
C LYS A 129 -9.79 -13.75 -6.72
N SER A 130 -9.13 -14.38 -5.76
CA SER A 130 -9.02 -15.83 -5.64
C SER A 130 -9.77 -16.29 -4.39
N GLU A 131 -10.40 -17.46 -4.49
CA GLU A 131 -11.13 -18.12 -3.39
C GLU A 131 -10.59 -19.55 -3.15
N ASP A 132 -9.42 -19.87 -3.72
CA ASP A 132 -8.78 -21.18 -3.69
C ASP A 132 -7.28 -21.06 -3.39
N GLY A 133 -6.92 -20.10 -2.55
CA GLY A 133 -5.56 -19.88 -2.07
C GLY A 133 -4.62 -19.39 -3.17
N GLY A 134 -5.10 -18.59 -4.11
CA GLY A 134 -4.33 -18.06 -5.25
C GLY A 134 -4.19 -19.04 -6.43
N SER A 135 -4.87 -20.19 -6.41
CA SER A 135 -4.75 -21.20 -7.48
C SER A 135 -5.43 -20.76 -8.78
N LYS A 136 -6.51 -19.97 -8.68
CA LYS A 136 -7.21 -19.32 -9.78
C LYS A 136 -7.55 -17.88 -9.42
N TRP A 137 -7.50 -17.01 -10.42
CA TRP A 137 -7.85 -15.60 -10.30
C TRP A 137 -9.00 -15.27 -11.23
N GLN A 138 -10.04 -14.64 -10.69
CA GLN A 138 -11.18 -14.14 -11.43
C GLN A 138 -11.20 -12.62 -11.32
N GLU A 139 -11.33 -11.91 -12.45
CA GLU A 139 -11.56 -10.47 -12.42
C GLU A 139 -12.89 -10.20 -11.69
N ARG A 140 -12.96 -9.09 -10.95
CA ARG A 140 -14.22 -8.44 -10.58
C ARG A 140 -14.44 -7.26 -11.53
N PRO A 141 -15.09 -7.50 -12.69
CA PRO A 141 -15.16 -6.52 -13.77
C PRO A 141 -16.04 -5.31 -13.41
N GLY A 142 -16.81 -5.38 -12.31
CA GLY A 142 -17.63 -4.27 -11.82
C GLY A 142 -16.86 -2.98 -11.67
N LEU A 143 -15.60 -3.03 -11.24
CA LEU A 143 -14.74 -1.84 -11.10
C LEU A 143 -14.39 -1.24 -12.47
N ARG A 144 -13.76 -2.01 -13.35
CA ARG A 144 -13.40 -1.53 -14.70
C ARG A 144 -14.64 -1.13 -15.52
N GLY A 145 -15.72 -1.89 -15.37
CA GLY A 145 -16.97 -1.78 -16.11
C GLY A 145 -18.00 -0.80 -15.54
N HIS A 146 -17.71 -0.08 -14.44
CA HIS A 146 -18.69 0.82 -13.81
C HIS A 146 -19.02 2.06 -14.66
N GLY A 147 -18.24 2.34 -15.70
CA GLY A 147 -18.50 3.38 -16.71
C GLY A 147 -17.42 4.47 -16.81
N SER A 148 -16.62 4.70 -15.77
CA SER A 148 -15.58 5.75 -15.82
C SER A 148 -14.21 5.27 -16.33
N GLY A 149 -13.97 3.95 -16.41
CA GLY A 149 -12.70 3.36 -16.86
C GLY A 149 -12.11 3.94 -18.15
N PRO A 150 -12.90 4.25 -19.20
CA PRO A 150 -12.41 4.91 -20.41
C PRO A 150 -11.81 6.31 -20.23
N PHE A 151 -12.00 6.93 -19.06
CA PHE A 151 -11.48 8.25 -18.71
C PHE A 151 -10.31 8.18 -17.71
N TRP A 152 -9.86 6.99 -17.32
CA TRP A 152 -8.71 6.84 -16.43
C TRP A 152 -7.42 7.01 -17.23
N GLN A 153 -6.47 7.73 -16.65
CA GLN A 153 -5.22 8.08 -17.28
C GLN A 153 -4.06 7.74 -16.34
N PRO A 154 -3.00 7.04 -16.80
CA PRO A 154 -1.86 6.71 -15.96
C PRO A 154 -1.11 7.97 -15.49
N GLY A 155 -0.64 7.94 -14.24
CA GLY A 155 0.40 8.85 -13.77
C GLY A 155 1.79 8.32 -14.16
N ALA A 156 2.86 9.06 -13.85
CA ALA A 156 4.24 8.68 -14.23
C ALA A 156 4.69 7.30 -13.71
N GLY A 157 4.02 6.77 -12.68
CA GLY A 157 4.25 5.44 -12.12
C GLY A 157 3.46 4.29 -12.78
N GLY A 158 2.66 4.57 -13.81
CA GLY A 158 1.70 3.62 -14.40
C GLY A 158 0.28 3.78 -13.81
N MET A 159 -0.69 3.02 -14.34
CA MET A 159 -2.07 2.98 -13.84
C MET A 159 -2.27 1.75 -12.94
N CYS A 160 -2.00 1.88 -11.64
CA CYS A 160 -1.98 0.74 -10.72
C CYS A 160 -3.07 0.83 -9.64
N LEU A 161 -3.77 -0.30 -9.41
CA LEU A 161 -4.61 -0.49 -8.22
C LEU A 161 -3.71 -0.96 -7.07
N HIS A 162 -3.48 -0.08 -6.09
CA HIS A 162 -2.47 -0.28 -5.05
C HIS A 162 -3.01 -0.39 -3.63
N SER A 163 -4.20 0.15 -3.35
CA SER A 163 -4.83 0.01 -2.05
C SER A 163 -6.10 -0.83 -2.20
N ILE A 164 -6.25 -1.83 -1.34
CA ILE A 164 -7.48 -2.59 -1.14
C ILE A 164 -7.74 -2.59 0.36
N VAL A 165 -8.79 -1.91 0.81
CA VAL A 165 -9.13 -1.77 2.23
C VAL A 165 -10.54 -2.33 2.43
N ILE A 166 -10.66 -3.36 3.27
CA ILE A 166 -11.93 -4.02 3.56
C ILE A 166 -12.41 -3.56 4.94
N ASP A 167 -13.65 -3.08 5.07
CA ASP A 167 -14.20 -2.67 6.36
C ASP A 167 -14.32 -3.90 7.29
N PRO A 168 -13.69 -3.90 8.48
CA PRO A 168 -13.70 -5.05 9.36
C PRO A 168 -15.08 -5.35 9.96
N ARG A 169 -16.04 -4.41 9.88
CA ARG A 169 -17.42 -4.60 10.35
C ARG A 169 -18.32 -5.21 9.28
N ASP A 170 -17.96 -5.04 8.00
CA ASP A 170 -18.74 -5.51 6.85
C ASP A 170 -17.82 -5.77 5.65
N ALA A 171 -17.55 -7.05 5.38
CA ALA A 171 -16.70 -7.47 4.27
C ALA A 171 -17.26 -7.10 2.88
N ASN A 172 -18.53 -6.68 2.77
CA ASN A 172 -19.08 -6.16 1.53
C ASN A 172 -18.61 -4.74 1.23
N ARG A 173 -18.19 -3.99 2.25
CA ARG A 173 -17.65 -2.65 2.07
C ARG A 173 -16.16 -2.71 1.79
N ILE A 174 -15.79 -2.37 0.56
CA ILE A 174 -14.41 -2.41 0.07
C ILE A 174 -14.07 -1.06 -0.55
N TYR A 175 -12.91 -0.52 -0.21
CA TYR A 175 -12.33 0.65 -0.84
C TYR A 175 -11.13 0.23 -1.68
N VAL A 176 -11.01 0.82 -2.86
CA VAL A 176 -9.82 0.69 -3.69
C VAL A 176 -9.28 2.06 -4.08
N ALA A 177 -7.97 2.20 -4.13
CA ALA A 177 -7.32 3.40 -4.63
C ALA A 177 -6.42 3.09 -5.83
N ILE A 178 -6.48 3.97 -6.82
CA ILE A 178 -5.79 3.85 -8.10
C ILE A 178 -4.97 5.11 -8.38
N SER A 179 -3.68 4.94 -8.71
CA SER A 179 -2.82 6.00 -9.24
C SER A 179 -2.75 5.85 -10.77
N ALA A 180 -3.34 6.72 -11.60
CA ALA A 180 -4.28 7.79 -11.28
C ALA A 180 -5.69 7.42 -11.77
N ALA A 181 -6.66 7.59 -10.89
CA ALA A 181 -8.09 7.57 -11.17
C ALA A 181 -8.85 8.05 -9.93
N GLY A 182 -8.35 7.75 -8.73
CA GLY A 182 -8.93 8.17 -7.46
C GLY A 182 -9.28 6.97 -6.57
N VAL A 183 -10.24 7.18 -5.68
CA VAL A 183 -10.77 6.17 -4.77
C VAL A 183 -12.16 5.74 -5.23
N PHE A 184 -12.41 4.43 -5.16
CA PHE A 184 -13.72 3.83 -5.41
C PHE A 184 -14.14 3.00 -4.21
N ARG A 185 -15.46 2.94 -3.98
CA ARG A 185 -16.05 2.13 -2.93
C ARG A 185 -17.11 1.19 -3.50
N SER A 186 -17.09 -0.04 -3.04
CA SER A 186 -18.16 -1.01 -3.16
C SER A 186 -18.83 -1.18 -1.79
N ASP A 187 -20.15 -1.41 -1.80
CA ASP A 187 -20.94 -1.78 -0.61
C ASP A 187 -21.61 -3.17 -0.81
N ASP A 188 -21.18 -3.94 -1.81
CA ASP A 188 -21.76 -5.23 -2.22
C ASP A 188 -20.70 -6.31 -2.53
N GLY A 189 -19.52 -6.21 -1.92
CA GLY A 189 -18.47 -7.23 -2.01
C GLY A 189 -17.67 -7.16 -3.32
N GLY A 190 -17.65 -6.00 -3.97
CA GLY A 190 -16.87 -5.74 -5.18
C GLY A 190 -17.63 -5.98 -6.49
N GLU A 191 -18.94 -6.20 -6.43
CA GLU A 191 -19.79 -6.43 -7.61
C GLU A 191 -20.12 -5.11 -8.32
N THR A 192 -20.41 -4.03 -7.57
CA THR A 192 -20.58 -2.68 -8.09
C THR A 192 -19.73 -1.66 -7.34
N TRP A 193 -19.39 -0.56 -8.03
CA TRP A 193 -18.46 0.45 -7.53
C TRP A 193 -18.96 1.85 -7.82
N ARG A 194 -18.64 2.78 -6.92
CA ARG A 194 -18.81 4.22 -7.14
C ARG A 194 -17.56 5.01 -6.77
N PRO A 195 -17.27 6.10 -7.50
CA PRO A 195 -16.22 7.02 -7.10
C PRO A 195 -16.57 7.69 -5.77
N VAL A 196 -15.56 7.88 -4.92
CA VAL A 196 -15.68 8.53 -3.61
C VAL A 196 -14.57 9.58 -3.45
N ASN A 197 -14.56 10.55 -4.38
CA ASN A 197 -13.48 11.55 -4.55
C ASN A 197 -13.90 12.98 -4.24
N ARG A 198 -15.14 13.21 -3.77
CA ARG A 198 -15.64 14.55 -3.50
C ARG A 198 -14.74 15.30 -2.51
N GLY A 199 -14.38 16.53 -2.85
CA GLY A 199 -13.53 17.39 -2.04
C GLY A 199 -12.03 17.28 -2.36
N LEU A 200 -11.62 16.30 -3.18
CA LEU A 200 -10.26 16.25 -3.71
C LEU A 200 -10.08 17.32 -4.79
N GLN A 201 -8.90 17.94 -4.82
CA GLN A 201 -8.50 18.89 -5.86
C GLN A 201 -7.10 18.53 -6.36
N SER A 202 -6.87 18.58 -7.66
CA SER A 202 -5.54 18.37 -8.25
C SER A 202 -5.24 19.47 -9.25
N GLU A 203 -3.95 19.73 -9.51
CA GLU A 203 -3.57 20.56 -10.66
C GLU A 203 -4.18 19.98 -11.95
N GLY A 204 -4.83 20.82 -12.76
CA GLY A 204 -5.55 20.39 -13.96
C GLY A 204 -6.94 19.77 -13.72
N ILE A 205 -7.27 19.40 -12.48
CA ILE A 205 -8.59 18.92 -12.05
C ILE A 205 -9.04 19.73 -10.81
N PRO A 206 -9.34 21.03 -10.98
CA PRO A 206 -9.68 21.91 -9.86
C PRO A 206 -11.12 21.76 -9.35
N ASP A 207 -11.98 21.07 -10.11
CA ASP A 207 -13.37 20.82 -9.73
C ASP A 207 -13.43 19.79 -8.58
N PRO A 208 -13.89 20.17 -7.37
CA PRO A 208 -13.96 19.26 -6.23
C PRO A 208 -15.03 18.16 -6.36
N ASP A 209 -15.90 18.25 -7.36
CA ASP A 209 -16.88 17.20 -7.68
C ASP A 209 -16.40 16.29 -8.83
N ALA A 210 -15.15 16.44 -9.29
CA ALA A 210 -14.57 15.52 -10.27
C ALA A 210 -14.61 14.08 -9.75
N GLU A 211 -15.24 13.21 -10.53
CA GLU A 211 -15.45 11.82 -10.12
C GLU A 211 -14.15 10.99 -10.18
N VAL A 212 -13.24 11.32 -11.10
CA VAL A 212 -12.01 10.57 -11.36
C VAL A 212 -10.84 11.47 -11.81
N GLY A 213 -9.64 10.89 -11.85
CA GLY A 213 -8.42 11.50 -12.37
C GLY A 213 -7.42 11.91 -11.28
N HIS A 214 -7.79 11.81 -10.00
CA HIS A 214 -6.88 12.11 -8.90
C HIS A 214 -5.81 11.01 -8.77
N CYS A 215 -4.56 11.44 -8.57
CA CYS A 215 -3.45 10.55 -8.24
C CYS A 215 -3.41 10.36 -6.71
N VAL A 216 -3.95 9.23 -6.24
CA VAL A 216 -3.93 8.85 -4.82
C VAL A 216 -2.73 7.94 -4.60
N HIS A 217 -1.94 8.13 -3.55
CA HIS A 217 -0.75 7.31 -3.29
C HIS A 217 -0.99 6.17 -2.30
N ARG A 218 -1.81 6.40 -1.27
CA ARG A 218 -2.22 5.38 -0.29
C ARG A 218 -3.44 5.85 0.49
N ILE A 219 -4.31 4.93 0.87
CA ILE A 219 -5.36 5.16 1.88
C ILE A 219 -5.15 4.25 3.08
N ALA A 220 -5.50 4.73 4.26
CA ALA A 220 -5.43 3.98 5.52
C ALA A 220 -6.74 4.13 6.31
N MET A 221 -7.08 3.09 7.06
CA MET A 221 -8.32 2.99 7.84
C MET A 221 -8.02 2.33 9.17
N HIS A 222 -8.49 2.94 10.26
CA HIS A 222 -8.37 2.32 11.57
C HIS A 222 -9.51 1.31 11.80
N PRO A 223 -9.24 0.07 12.25
CA PRO A 223 -10.26 -0.96 12.36
C PRO A 223 -11.34 -0.67 13.41
N SER A 224 -11.03 0.14 14.44
CA SER A 224 -12.02 0.56 15.45
C SER A 224 -12.91 1.75 15.01
N ARG A 225 -12.52 2.48 13.94
CA ARG A 225 -13.28 3.61 13.39
C ARG A 225 -13.27 3.59 11.84
N PRO A 226 -13.80 2.55 11.20
CA PRO A 226 -13.62 2.36 9.75
C PRO A 226 -14.50 3.25 8.87
N ASP A 227 -15.31 4.14 9.44
CA ASP A 227 -15.90 5.27 8.69
C ASP A 227 -14.92 6.44 8.53
N VAL A 228 -13.80 6.43 9.25
CA VAL A 228 -12.71 7.42 9.11
C VAL A 228 -11.62 6.84 8.23
N LEU A 229 -11.26 7.56 7.17
CA LEU A 229 -10.17 7.22 6.27
C LEU A 229 -9.18 8.37 6.17
N PHE A 230 -7.92 8.03 6.05
CA PHE A 230 -6.83 8.95 5.78
C PHE A 230 -6.21 8.63 4.43
N MET A 231 -5.68 9.64 3.76
CA MET A 231 -5.12 9.52 2.43
C MET A 231 -3.85 10.34 2.31
N GLN A 232 -2.78 9.72 1.81
CA GLN A 232 -1.72 10.44 1.14
C GLN A 232 -2.08 10.53 -0.33
N LYS A 233 -2.38 11.73 -0.80
CA LYS A 233 -2.60 12.03 -2.23
C LYS A 233 -1.27 12.49 -2.84
N HIS A 234 -1.21 12.63 -4.17
CA HIS A 234 -0.02 13.15 -4.88
C HIS A 234 0.49 14.45 -4.26
N TRP A 235 -0.42 15.39 -4.03
CA TRP A 235 -0.24 16.49 -3.09
C TRP A 235 -1.32 16.36 -2.03
N ASP A 236 -1.00 16.77 -0.81
CA ASP A 236 -1.88 16.84 0.34
C ASP A 236 -2.05 15.53 1.13
N VAL A 237 -2.25 15.69 2.44
CA VAL A 237 -2.79 14.64 3.30
C VAL A 237 -4.27 14.95 3.51
N MET A 238 -5.14 13.99 3.20
CA MET A 238 -6.59 14.16 3.26
C MET A 238 -7.21 13.25 4.31
N ARG A 239 -8.37 13.67 4.82
CA ARG A 239 -9.20 12.92 5.77
C ARG A 239 -10.65 12.86 5.28
N SER A 240 -11.29 11.73 5.50
CA SER A 240 -12.73 11.56 5.44
C SER A 240 -13.25 11.03 6.76
N ASP A 241 -14.35 11.60 7.27
CA ASP A 241 -15.04 11.14 8.49
C ASP A 241 -16.36 10.43 8.19
N ASN A 242 -16.62 10.15 6.91
CA ASN A 242 -17.91 9.67 6.44
C ASN A 242 -17.75 8.61 5.34
N ALA A 243 -16.86 7.64 5.54
CA ALA A 243 -16.70 6.50 4.65
C ALA A 243 -16.34 6.91 3.19
N GLY A 244 -15.54 7.95 3.03
CA GLY A 244 -15.09 8.47 1.73
C GLY A 244 -16.09 9.37 1.00
N GLU A 245 -17.29 9.63 1.56
CA GLU A 245 -18.31 10.46 0.87
C GLU A 245 -17.85 11.90 0.63
N SER A 246 -16.93 12.40 1.46
CA SER A 246 -16.22 13.66 1.24
C SER A 246 -14.86 13.66 1.93
N TRP A 247 -13.89 14.33 1.31
CA TRP A 247 -12.54 14.53 1.80
C TRP A 247 -12.27 16.00 2.12
N HIS A 248 -11.43 16.25 3.11
CA HIS A 248 -10.89 17.57 3.43
C HIS A 248 -9.41 17.46 3.77
N GLU A 249 -8.67 18.51 3.48
CA GLU A 249 -7.23 18.58 3.71
C GLU A 249 -6.91 18.64 5.21
N VAL A 250 -5.88 17.89 5.61
CA VAL A 250 -5.30 17.85 6.96
C VAL A 250 -3.76 17.91 6.94
N SER A 251 -3.17 18.46 5.87
CA SER A 251 -1.71 18.60 5.71
C SER A 251 -1.09 19.45 6.81
N GLY A 252 -1.73 20.57 7.19
CA GLY A 252 -1.29 21.40 8.31
C GLY A 252 0.11 21.97 8.19
N ASP A 253 0.96 21.67 9.18
CA ASP A 253 2.33 22.18 9.31
C ASP A 253 3.43 21.24 8.78
N LEU A 254 3.07 20.26 7.94
CA LEU A 254 4.06 19.41 7.28
C LEU A 254 5.08 20.21 6.45
N PRO A 255 6.35 19.78 6.39
CA PRO A 255 7.40 20.47 5.63
C PRO A 255 7.28 20.30 4.11
N SER A 256 6.38 19.43 3.66
CA SER A 256 6.07 19.12 2.25
C SER A 256 4.65 18.54 2.20
N ASP A 257 3.92 18.86 1.14
CA ASP A 257 2.59 18.31 0.83
C ASP A 257 2.65 16.95 0.10
N PHE A 258 3.82 16.58 -0.41
CA PHE A 258 4.03 15.33 -1.15
C PHE A 258 4.62 14.23 -0.27
N GLY A 259 4.15 13.00 -0.48
CA GLY A 259 4.61 11.77 0.15
C GLY A 259 3.96 10.57 -0.51
N PHE A 260 4.33 9.34 -0.15
CA PHE A 260 3.64 8.14 -0.68
C PHE A 260 2.90 7.33 0.39
N VAL A 261 3.47 7.23 1.59
CA VAL A 261 2.95 6.39 2.66
C VAL A 261 2.02 7.16 3.58
N ILE A 262 0.97 6.49 4.02
CA ILE A 262 0.21 6.84 5.21
C ILE A 262 -0.23 5.56 5.91
N ASP A 263 -0.15 5.51 7.24
CA ASP A 263 -0.68 4.41 8.04
C ASP A 263 -1.18 4.90 9.41
N VAL A 264 -1.99 4.08 10.07
CA VAL A 264 -2.70 4.40 11.33
C VAL A 264 -2.09 3.63 12.50
N HIS A 265 -2.03 4.25 13.67
CA HIS A 265 -1.61 3.59 14.91
C HIS A 265 -2.61 2.50 15.30
N SER A 266 -2.16 1.30 15.67
CA SER A 266 -3.08 0.14 15.87
C SER A 266 -4.06 0.26 17.03
N HIS A 267 -3.80 1.13 17.99
CA HIS A 267 -4.63 1.31 19.19
C HIS A 267 -5.23 2.71 19.34
N ASP A 268 -4.95 3.62 18.39
CA ASP A 268 -5.38 5.01 18.49
C ASP A 268 -5.81 5.53 17.11
N PRO A 269 -7.13 5.60 16.82
CA PRO A 269 -7.66 5.89 15.50
C PRO A 269 -7.39 7.30 14.98
N GLU A 270 -6.97 8.23 15.84
CA GLU A 270 -6.60 9.60 15.44
C GLU A 270 -5.08 9.77 15.32
N THR A 271 -4.30 8.73 15.64
CA THR A 271 -2.84 8.77 15.44
C THR A 271 -2.46 8.20 14.07
N ILE A 272 -1.82 9.02 13.25
CA ILE A 272 -1.41 8.68 11.87
C ILE A 272 0.05 9.03 11.60
N TYR A 273 0.66 8.30 10.67
CA TYR A 273 2.06 8.44 10.28
C TYR A 273 2.20 8.73 8.78
N VAL A 274 3.08 9.67 8.42
CA VAL A 274 3.45 9.97 7.03
C VAL A 274 4.96 10.17 6.90
N VAL A 275 5.49 10.09 5.68
CA VAL A 275 6.90 10.41 5.38
C VAL A 275 6.95 11.41 4.22
N PRO A 276 6.97 12.72 4.53
CA PRO A 276 7.00 13.77 3.51
C PRO A 276 8.32 13.78 2.74
N ILE A 277 8.23 13.91 1.42
CA ILE A 277 9.37 14.08 0.50
C ILE A 277 9.07 15.22 -0.48
N LYS A 278 10.09 15.70 -1.20
CA LYS A 278 9.91 16.74 -2.21
C LYS A 278 9.32 16.16 -3.52
N SER A 279 8.27 16.81 -4.02
CA SER A 279 7.70 16.60 -5.35
C SER A 279 8.54 17.27 -6.45
N ASP A 280 8.35 16.98 -7.73
CA ASP A 280 8.15 15.64 -8.31
C ASP A 280 9.48 15.09 -8.84
N SER A 281 10.48 15.94 -9.08
CA SER A 281 11.75 15.54 -9.70
C SER A 281 12.80 15.08 -8.68
N GLU A 282 12.62 15.44 -7.41
CA GLU A 282 13.56 15.16 -6.35
C GLU A 282 13.24 13.83 -5.65
N HIS A 283 12.01 13.63 -5.18
CA HIS A 283 11.56 12.41 -4.49
C HIS A 283 12.48 11.97 -3.35
N TYR A 284 12.89 12.93 -2.51
CA TYR A 284 13.64 12.67 -1.29
C TYR A 284 13.24 13.62 -0.14
N PRO A 285 13.51 13.26 1.14
CA PRO A 285 13.14 14.06 2.29
C PRO A 285 13.64 15.51 2.22
N PRO A 286 12.82 16.51 2.62
CA PRO A 286 13.24 17.90 2.70
C PRO A 286 14.51 18.05 3.53
N GLU A 287 15.42 18.91 3.05
CA GLU A 287 16.72 19.20 3.67
C GLU A 287 17.69 17.99 3.74
N GLY A 288 17.38 16.88 3.06
CA GLY A 288 18.16 15.64 3.16
C GLY A 288 18.09 15.00 4.55
N LYS A 289 16.97 15.20 5.27
CA LYS A 289 16.72 14.71 6.63
C LYS A 289 15.53 13.75 6.64
N LEU A 290 15.78 12.47 6.88
CA LEU A 290 14.74 11.46 6.96
C LEU A 290 13.97 11.61 8.27
N ARG A 291 12.65 11.79 8.17
CA ARG A 291 11.75 12.04 9.29
C ARG A 291 10.42 11.34 9.02
N VAL A 292 9.94 10.58 10.00
CA VAL A 292 8.54 10.16 10.02
C VAL A 292 7.78 11.26 10.76
N TYR A 293 6.64 11.70 10.24
CA TYR A 293 5.78 12.64 10.95
C TYR A 293 4.59 11.90 11.53
N ARG A 294 4.25 12.22 12.77
CA ARG A 294 3.08 11.69 13.47
C ARG A 294 2.13 12.83 13.78
N SER A 295 0.85 12.63 13.56
CA SER A 295 -0.22 13.44 14.16
C SER A 295 -0.99 12.57 15.13
N ARG A 296 -1.47 13.15 16.23
CA ARG A 296 -2.36 12.50 17.22
C ARG A 296 -3.78 13.06 17.19
N THR A 297 -4.05 13.96 16.25
CA THR A 297 -5.30 14.70 16.08
C THR A 297 -5.97 14.38 14.74
N GLY A 298 -5.51 13.33 14.06
CA GLY A 298 -5.93 12.95 12.72
C GLY A 298 -5.48 13.95 11.65
N GLY A 299 -4.31 14.55 11.82
CA GLY A 299 -3.68 15.54 10.93
C GLY A 299 -3.63 16.95 11.50
N ASN A 300 -3.30 17.92 10.66
CA ASN A 300 -3.09 19.36 10.93
C ASN A 300 -1.93 19.74 11.87
N GLU A 301 -1.74 18.99 12.95
CA GLU A 301 -0.64 19.18 13.90
C GLU A 301 0.28 17.96 13.84
N TRP A 302 1.53 18.18 13.43
CA TRP A 302 2.48 17.11 13.18
C TRP A 302 3.77 17.26 13.98
N GLU A 303 4.26 16.16 14.51
CA GLU A 303 5.56 16.09 15.17
C GLU A 303 6.56 15.26 14.35
N ALA A 304 7.78 15.78 14.20
CA ALA A 304 8.85 15.08 13.52
C ALA A 304 9.49 14.02 14.44
N LEU A 305 9.33 12.76 14.10
CA LEU A 305 9.94 11.61 14.75
C LEU A 305 11.29 11.31 14.09
N THR A 306 12.38 11.60 14.79
CA THR A 306 13.72 11.68 14.17
C THR A 306 14.80 10.85 14.87
N ASN A 307 14.54 10.41 16.11
CA ASN A 307 15.57 9.79 16.94
C ASN A 307 16.01 8.45 16.34
N GLY A 308 17.27 8.36 15.91
CA GLY A 308 17.83 7.18 15.23
C GLY A 308 17.78 7.23 13.70
N LEU A 309 17.14 8.24 13.09
CA LEU A 309 17.07 8.42 11.64
C LEU A 309 18.16 9.39 11.12
N PRO A 310 18.67 9.22 9.88
CA PRO A 310 19.65 10.13 9.29
C PRO A 310 19.14 11.58 9.15
N GLN A 311 19.82 12.53 9.79
CA GLN A 311 19.47 13.96 9.80
C GLN A 311 20.36 14.82 8.87
N GLN A 312 21.06 14.20 7.93
CA GLN A 312 21.83 14.88 6.90
C GLN A 312 22.18 13.90 5.76
N ASN A 313 22.33 14.42 4.54
CA ASN A 313 22.76 13.67 3.36
C ASN A 313 21.91 12.41 3.05
N CYS A 314 20.62 12.44 3.37
CA CYS A 314 19.70 11.34 3.12
C CYS A 314 18.77 11.66 1.95
N TYR A 315 19.06 11.05 0.79
CA TYR A 315 18.36 11.30 -0.48
C TYR A 315 17.60 10.05 -0.97
N VAL A 316 16.89 9.39 -0.06
CA VAL A 316 16.11 8.17 -0.34
C VAL A 316 14.64 8.51 -0.52
N ASN A 317 13.87 7.60 -1.09
CA ASN A 317 12.41 7.67 -1.14
C ASN A 317 11.81 6.56 -0.25
N VAL A 318 10.58 6.72 0.22
CA VAL A 318 9.76 5.69 0.89
C VAL A 318 8.51 5.50 0.05
N LEU A 319 8.40 4.35 -0.62
CA LEU A 319 7.32 4.07 -1.58
C LEU A 319 6.01 3.70 -0.88
N ARG A 320 4.90 3.82 -1.61
CA ARG A 320 3.49 3.71 -1.16
C ARG A 320 3.20 2.56 -0.20
N ASP A 321 3.74 1.37 -0.48
CA ASP A 321 3.50 0.15 0.29
C ASP A 321 4.66 -0.17 1.24
N ALA A 322 5.61 0.75 1.41
CA ALA A 322 6.83 0.55 2.17
C ALA A 322 6.72 1.07 3.62
N MET A 323 5.53 1.05 4.21
CA MET A 323 5.27 1.33 5.62
C MET A 323 4.20 0.38 6.16
N ALA A 324 4.37 -0.11 7.39
CA ALA A 324 3.38 -0.91 8.09
C ALA A 324 3.47 -0.72 9.62
N VAL A 325 2.36 -0.96 10.32
CA VAL A 325 2.24 -0.90 11.78
C VAL A 325 1.82 -2.26 12.37
N ASP A 326 2.50 -2.74 13.42
CA ASP A 326 2.14 -4.00 14.11
C ASP A 326 1.12 -3.79 15.24
N ALA A 327 0.46 -4.87 15.68
CA ALA A 327 -0.60 -4.80 16.69
C ALA A 327 -0.14 -4.96 18.15
N LEU A 328 1.16 -4.96 18.45
CA LEU A 328 1.63 -5.03 19.84
C LEU A 328 1.36 -3.72 20.59
N ASP A 329 1.50 -3.73 21.91
CA ASP A 329 1.39 -2.53 22.75
C ASP A 329 2.69 -2.29 23.54
N PRO A 330 3.43 -1.20 23.29
CA PRO A 330 3.20 -0.19 22.24
C PRO A 330 3.35 -0.78 20.82
N CYS A 331 2.65 -0.19 19.84
CA CYS A 331 2.69 -0.66 18.45
C CYS A 331 4.07 -0.37 17.83
N GLY A 332 4.49 -1.25 16.93
CA GLY A 332 5.70 -1.05 16.16
C GLY A 332 5.40 -0.37 14.84
N VAL A 333 6.31 0.49 14.38
CA VAL A 333 6.20 1.15 13.07
C VAL A 333 7.42 0.77 12.24
N TYR A 334 7.19 0.33 11.01
CA TYR A 334 8.22 -0.17 10.11
C TYR A 334 8.14 0.58 8.80
N PHE A 335 9.29 0.92 8.22
CA PHE A 335 9.32 1.43 6.85
C PHE A 335 10.61 1.09 6.12
N GLY A 336 10.50 1.00 4.79
CA GLY A 336 11.59 0.67 3.88
C GLY A 336 11.92 1.82 2.94
N THR A 337 13.19 1.97 2.60
CA THR A 337 13.67 3.03 1.72
C THR A 337 14.13 2.49 0.37
N THR A 338 14.09 3.32 -0.67
CA THR A 338 14.72 3.00 -1.96
C THR A 338 16.24 2.93 -1.89
N GLY A 339 16.83 3.40 -0.79
CA GLY A 339 18.25 3.22 -0.48
C GLY A 339 18.61 1.85 0.09
N GLY A 340 17.63 0.97 0.34
CA GLY A 340 17.87 -0.39 0.84
C GLY A 340 17.84 -0.53 2.37
N GLN A 341 17.42 0.51 3.09
CA GLN A 341 17.26 0.44 4.54
C GLN A 341 15.85 -0.03 4.91
N VAL A 342 15.73 -0.82 5.96
CA VAL A 342 14.45 -1.09 6.64
C VAL A 342 14.61 -0.69 8.10
N TYR A 343 13.79 0.25 8.55
CA TYR A 343 13.79 0.77 9.92
C TYR A 343 12.61 0.19 10.70
N ALA A 344 12.82 0.08 12.01
CA ALA A 344 11.79 -0.27 12.98
C ALA A 344 11.82 0.70 14.15
N SER A 345 10.63 1.04 14.64
CA SER A 345 10.39 1.55 15.97
C SER A 345 9.53 0.53 16.72
N ALA A 346 9.87 0.27 17.98
CA ALA A 346 9.12 -0.62 18.88
C ALA A 346 8.30 0.15 19.92
N ASP A 347 8.18 1.47 19.75
CA ASP A 347 7.64 2.42 20.72
C ASP A 347 6.80 3.51 20.02
N SER A 348 5.94 3.12 19.06
CA SER A 348 5.02 4.02 18.35
C SER A 348 5.72 5.21 17.65
N GLY A 349 6.97 5.01 17.22
CA GLY A 349 7.78 5.94 16.46
C GLY A 349 8.73 6.83 17.28
N GLU A 350 8.79 6.68 18.60
CA GLU A 350 9.64 7.53 19.46
C GLU A 350 11.14 7.33 19.19
N THR A 351 11.56 6.08 18.97
CA THR A 351 12.94 5.73 18.63
C THR A 351 13.02 4.76 17.46
N TRP A 352 14.00 4.99 16.59
CA TRP A 352 14.20 4.20 15.37
C TRP A 352 15.53 3.49 15.40
N MET A 353 15.54 2.27 14.87
CA MET A 353 16.76 1.55 14.55
C MET A 353 16.64 0.89 13.17
N PRO A 354 17.74 0.81 12.41
CA PRO A 354 17.76 0.01 11.19
C PRO A 354 17.79 -1.48 11.56
N ILE A 355 16.85 -2.26 11.03
CA ILE A 355 16.94 -3.72 11.03
C ILE A 355 18.06 -4.16 10.08
N VAL A 356 18.10 -3.54 8.90
CA VAL A 356 19.07 -3.80 7.83
C VAL A 356 19.27 -2.52 7.00
N ARG A 357 20.46 -2.34 6.42
CA ARG A 357 20.83 -1.10 5.69
C ARG A 357 21.12 -1.25 4.21
N ASP A 358 21.49 -2.45 3.78
CA ASP A 358 22.12 -2.70 2.47
C ASP A 358 21.31 -3.67 1.59
N LEU A 359 19.98 -3.62 1.69
CA LEU A 359 19.10 -4.34 0.77
C LEU A 359 19.05 -3.66 -0.62
N PRO A 360 18.51 -4.33 -1.65
CA PRO A 360 18.05 -3.63 -2.84
C PRO A 360 16.95 -2.62 -2.49
N ALA A 361 16.65 -1.69 -3.41
CA ALA A 361 15.60 -0.69 -3.23
C ALA A 361 14.27 -1.36 -2.81
N VAL A 362 13.76 -0.97 -1.65
CA VAL A 362 12.54 -1.53 -1.06
C VAL A 362 11.32 -1.00 -1.80
N LEU A 363 10.41 -1.91 -2.14
CA LEU A 363 9.15 -1.64 -2.82
C LEU A 363 7.96 -1.69 -1.86
N SER A 364 7.98 -2.63 -0.93
CA SER A 364 6.92 -2.85 0.06
C SER A 364 7.47 -3.37 1.38
N VAL A 365 6.76 -3.06 2.46
CA VAL A 365 6.99 -3.51 3.82
C VAL A 365 5.63 -3.84 4.42
N GLU A 366 5.45 -5.08 4.85
CA GLU A 366 4.24 -5.56 5.51
C GLU A 366 4.62 -6.25 6.83
N VAL A 367 3.73 -6.27 7.82
CA VAL A 367 4.05 -6.84 9.14
C VAL A 367 2.96 -7.77 9.65
N GLN A 368 3.39 -8.85 10.31
CA GLN A 368 2.53 -9.79 11.03
C GLN A 368 2.94 -9.84 12.51
N THR A 369 1.96 -9.73 13.39
CA THR A 369 2.09 -10.10 14.81
C THR A 369 1.75 -11.59 14.96
N LEU A 370 2.69 -12.36 15.49
CA LEU A 370 2.58 -13.82 15.66
C LEU A 370 2.32 -14.17 17.13
N PRO A 371 1.61 -15.27 17.43
CA PRO A 371 1.30 -15.72 18.79
C PRO A 371 2.51 -16.22 19.64
#